data_AF-A0A8S2RI08-F1
#
_entry.id   AF-A0A8S2RI08-F1
#
_cell.length_a   1.000
_cell.length_b   1.000
_cell.length_c   1.000
_cell.angle_alpha   90.00
_cell.angle_beta   90.00
_cell.angle_gamma   90.00
#
_symmetry.space_group_name_H-M   'P 1'
#
loop_
_entity.id
_entity.type
_entity.pdbx_description
1 polymer ?
#
loop_
_entity_poly.entity_id
_entity_poly.type
_entity_poly.pdbx_seq_one_letter_code
_entity_poly.pdbx_strand_id
1 'polypeptide(L)'
;EHTLRTQGFGCYGHTFFQFCRIFNRLELTVEEFVLLCGIVFFSHDRIEGQTTRSKVEQLQIRYCEIERLHIMKNRTNDRMHFSKLLLLLSKLRALDAL
;
A
#
# COMPACT_ATOMS: atom_id res chain seq x y z
N GLU A 1 -20.20 -2.54 -10.47
CA GLU A 1 -19.27 -3.49 -11.12
C GLU A 1 -19.55 -3.66 -12.62
N HIS A 2 -20.80 -3.92 -13.03
CA HIS A 2 -21.18 -4.11 -14.44
C HIS A 2 -20.84 -2.90 -15.34
N THR A 3 -21.06 -1.67 -14.84
CA THR A 3 -20.81 -0.42 -15.60
C THR A 3 -19.34 -0.20 -15.96
N LEU A 4 -18.41 -0.54 -15.06
CA LEU A 4 -16.98 -0.33 -15.30
C LEU A 4 -16.40 -1.39 -16.25
N ARG A 5 -16.89 -2.64 -16.16
CA ARG A 5 -16.57 -3.69 -17.15
C ARG A 5 -16.90 -3.26 -18.58
N THR A 6 -18.05 -2.61 -18.77
CA THR A 6 -18.51 -2.13 -20.09
C THR A 6 -17.80 -0.86 -20.58
N GLN A 7 -17.05 -0.16 -19.72
CA GLN A 7 -16.33 1.08 -20.04
C GLN A 7 -14.85 0.88 -20.36
N GLY A 8 -14.43 -0.36 -20.67
CA GLY A 8 -13.04 -0.66 -21.03
C GLY A 8 -12.14 -1.02 -19.85
N PHE A 9 -12.65 -1.07 -18.62
CA PHE A 9 -11.88 -1.53 -17.45
C PHE A 9 -11.79 -3.06 -17.32
N GLY A 10 -12.40 -3.85 -18.19
CA GLY A 10 -12.21 -5.30 -18.28
C GLY A 10 -12.14 -6.03 -16.92
N CYS A 11 -11.10 -6.85 -16.73
CA CYS A 11 -10.81 -7.50 -15.45
C CYS A 11 -10.19 -6.55 -14.41
N TYR A 12 -9.54 -5.45 -14.84
CA TYR A 12 -8.98 -4.42 -13.95
C TYR A 12 -10.05 -3.87 -13.00
N GLY A 13 -11.23 -3.53 -13.52
CA GLY A 13 -12.32 -2.97 -12.70
C GLY A 13 -12.72 -3.92 -11.56
N HIS A 14 -12.78 -5.23 -11.82
CA HIS A 14 -13.04 -6.23 -10.79
C HIS A 14 -11.93 -6.28 -9.74
N THR A 15 -10.67 -6.37 -10.18
CA THR A 15 -9.51 -6.44 -9.28
C THR A 15 -9.36 -5.17 -8.44
N PHE A 16 -9.60 -4.00 -9.04
CA PHE A 16 -9.58 -2.71 -8.35
C PHE A 16 -10.65 -2.63 -7.27
N PHE A 17 -11.89 -3.02 -7.55
CA PHE A 17 -12.92 -3.08 -6.50
C PHE A 17 -12.61 -4.08 -5.41
N GLN A 18 -12.06 -5.26 -5.75
CA GLN A 18 -11.60 -6.21 -4.73
C GLN A 18 -10.55 -5.58 -3.83
N PHE A 19 -9.58 -4.86 -4.41
CA PHE A 19 -8.59 -4.11 -3.65
C PHE A 19 -9.25 -3.08 -2.73
N CYS A 20 -10.13 -2.22 -3.24
CA CYS A 20 -10.84 -1.22 -2.44
C CYS A 20 -11.63 -1.86 -1.28
N ARG A 21 -12.25 -3.03 -1.50
CA ARG A 21 -12.98 -3.74 -0.44
C ARG A 21 -12.05 -4.26 0.65
N ILE A 22 -10.89 -4.81 0.29
CA ILE A 22 -9.88 -5.26 1.26
C ILE A 22 -9.31 -4.04 1.99
N PHE A 23 -8.97 -2.98 1.27
CA PHE A 23 -8.46 -1.72 1.80
C PHE A 23 -9.43 -1.12 2.83
N ASN A 24 -10.71 -1.03 2.50
CA ASN A 24 -11.74 -0.50 3.41
C ASN A 24 -11.89 -1.34 4.68
N ARG A 25 -11.71 -2.67 4.60
CA ARG A 25 -11.76 -3.58 5.76
C ARG A 25 -10.58 -3.46 6.71
N LEU A 26 -9.50 -2.78 6.32
CA LEU A 26 -8.38 -2.50 7.22
C LEU A 26 -8.71 -1.35 8.18
N GLU A 27 -9.76 -0.56 7.89
CA GLU A 27 -10.22 0.51 8.78
C GLU A 27 -9.07 1.41 9.21
N LEU A 28 -8.27 1.85 8.24
CA LEU A 28 -7.07 2.66 8.49
C LEU A 28 -7.44 3.99 9.13
N THR A 29 -6.66 4.40 10.14
CA THR A 29 -6.71 5.79 10.60
C THR A 29 -6.08 6.71 9.57
N VAL A 30 -6.25 8.02 9.73
CA VAL A 30 -5.64 9.02 8.85
C VAL A 30 -4.11 8.92 8.90
N GLU A 31 -3.56 8.68 10.09
CA GLU A 31 -2.12 8.53 10.30
C GLU A 31 -1.56 7.31 9.56
N GLU A 32 -2.20 6.15 9.72
CA GLU A 32 -1.82 4.90 9.05
C GLU A 32 -1.92 5.04 7.53
N PHE A 33 -2.97 5.72 7.05
CA PHE A 33 -3.13 6.01 5.62
C PHE A 33 -2.00 6.88 5.07
N VAL A 34 -1.65 7.97 5.76
CA VAL A 34 -0.57 8.88 5.32
C VAL A 34 0.78 8.16 5.30
N LEU A 35 1.07 7.36 6.31
CA LEU A 35 2.31 6.57 6.38
C LEU A 35 2.36 5.52 5.27
N LEU A 36 1.24 4.82 5.01
CA LEU A 36 1.11 3.89 3.89
C LEU A 36 1.35 4.57 2.53
N CYS A 37 0.77 5.75 2.30
CA CYS A 37 1.02 6.54 1.09
C CYS A 37 2.50 6.89 0.92
N GLY A 38 3.19 7.26 2.00
CA GLY A 38 4.63 7.49 2.00
C GLY A 38 5.43 6.25 1.57
N ILE A 39 5.08 5.08 2.13
CA ILE A 39 5.72 3.80 1.77
C ILE A 39 5.54 3.49 0.28
N VAL A 40 4.34 3.69 -0.27
CA VAL A 40 4.04 3.48 -1.71
C VAL A 40 4.83 4.44 -2.60
N PHE A 41 4.88 5.71 -2.21
CA PHE A 41 5.56 6.77 -2.96
C PHE A 41 7.04 6.48 -3.15
N PHE A 42 7.71 6.04 -2.08
CA PHE A 42 9.13 5.66 -2.13
C PHE A 42 9.36 4.24 -2.68
N SER A 43 8.31 3.49 -3.04
CA SER A 43 8.41 2.13 -3.56
C SER A 43 8.72 2.03 -5.06
N HIS A 44 8.84 3.17 -5.74
CA HIS A 44 8.96 3.23 -7.19
C HIS A 44 10.35 2.84 -7.70
N ASP A 45 10.39 1.85 -8.59
CA ASP A 45 11.61 1.34 -9.23
C ASP A 45 12.21 2.30 -10.28
N ARG A 46 11.57 3.45 -10.55
CA ARG A 46 11.94 4.39 -11.64
C ARG A 46 13.08 5.35 -11.29
N ILE A 47 13.82 5.11 -10.22
CA ILE A 47 14.89 6.02 -9.80
C ILE A 47 16.17 5.69 -10.54
N GLU A 48 16.56 6.57 -11.46
CA GLU A 48 17.85 6.52 -12.13
C GLU A 48 18.97 6.99 -11.17
N GLY A 49 20.08 6.23 -11.13
CA GLY A 49 21.24 6.53 -10.30
C GLY A 49 21.26 5.83 -8.93
N GLN A 50 22.34 5.09 -8.67
CA GLN A 50 22.48 4.20 -7.50
C GLN A 50 22.41 4.94 -6.15
N THR A 51 22.97 6.15 -6.05
CA THR A 51 22.97 6.94 -4.81
C THR A 51 21.58 7.45 -4.44
N THR A 52 20.80 7.92 -5.42
CA THR A 52 19.43 8.41 -5.20
C THR A 52 18.52 7.25 -4.81
N ARG A 53 18.68 6.10 -5.47
CA ARG A 53 17.97 4.86 -5.12
C ARG A 53 18.20 4.46 -3.66
N SER A 54 19.45 4.39 -3.22
CA SER A 54 19.77 4.02 -1.83
C SER A 54 19.14 4.97 -0.80
N LYS A 55 19.14 6.29 -1.07
CA LYS A 55 18.48 7.27 -0.20
C LYS A 55 16.97 7.08 -0.12
N VAL A 56 16.33 6.78 -1.26
CA VAL A 56 14.89 6.54 -1.29
C VAL A 56 14.51 5.23 -0.60
N GLU A 57 15.30 4.17 -0.79
CA GLU A 57 15.12 2.91 -0.04
C GLU A 57 15.24 3.14 1.47
N GLN A 58 16.22 3.94 1.93
CA GLN A 58 16.34 4.29 3.34
C GLN A 58 15.13 5.07 3.88
N LEU A 59 14.58 6.00 3.09
CA LEU A 59 13.35 6.70 3.44
C LEU A 59 12.18 5.72 3.55
N GLN A 60 12.03 4.81 2.59
CA GLN A 60 10.98 3.80 2.63
C GLN A 60 11.07 2.92 3.89
N ILE A 61 12.28 2.43 4.21
CA ILE A 61 12.52 1.61 5.42
C ILE A 61 12.10 2.39 6.67
N ARG A 62 12.46 3.68 6.75
CA ARG A 62 12.11 4.52 7.89
C ARG A 62 10.60 4.71 8.04
N TYR A 63 9.87 4.90 6.95
CA TYR A 63 8.40 4.97 6.98
C TYR A 63 7.78 3.62 7.40
N CYS A 64 8.30 2.50 6.92
CA CYS A 64 7.88 1.16 7.36
C CYS A 64 8.09 0.95 8.87
N GLU A 65 9.22 1.41 9.41
CA GLU A 65 9.50 1.32 10.85
C GLU A 65 8.55 2.18 11.68
N ILE A 66 8.30 3.42 11.25
CA ILE A 66 7.37 4.33 11.92
C ILE A 66 5.96 3.72 11.94
N GLU A 67 5.49 3.20 10.82
CA GLU A 67 4.17 2.56 10.72
C GLU A 67 4.07 1.33 11.61
N ARG A 68 5.10 0.47 11.62
CA ARG A 68 5.14 -0.69 12.51
C ARG A 68 5.06 -0.29 13.98
N LEU A 69 5.81 0.74 14.40
CA LEU A 69 5.77 1.24 15.77
C LEU A 69 4.43 1.88 16.11
N HIS A 70 3.84 2.63 15.19
CA HIS A 70 2.51 3.22 15.34
C HIS A 70 1.45 2.15 15.59
N ILE A 71 1.42 1.11 14.75
CA ILE A 71 0.50 -0.03 14.89
C ILE A 71 0.73 -0.78 16.20
N MET A 72 1.98 -1.09 16.55
CA MET A 72 2.29 -1.79 17.80
C MET A 72 1.84 -1.01 19.03
N LYS A 73 1.88 0.33 18.97
CA LYS A 73 1.44 1.22 20.04
C LYS A 73 -0.09 1.32 20.12
N ASN A 74 -0.76 1.46 18.98
CA ASN A 74 -2.18 1.86 18.92
C ASN A 74 -3.16 0.70 18.67
N ARG A 75 -2.70 -0.40 18.05
CA ARG A 75 -3.51 -1.60 17.74
C ARG A 75 -3.03 -2.82 18.52
N THR A 76 -3.07 -2.74 19.85
CA THR A 76 -2.62 -3.82 20.75
C THR A 76 -3.34 -5.16 20.52
N ASN A 77 -4.58 -5.11 20.03
CA ASN A 77 -5.42 -6.27 19.71
C ASN A 77 -5.26 -6.80 18.27
N ASP A 78 -4.53 -6.10 17.38
CA ASP A 78 -4.28 -6.54 16.00
C ASP A 78 -2.79 -6.44 15.65
N ARG A 79 -1.97 -7.30 16.26
CA ARG A 79 -0.52 -7.32 16.03
C ARG A 79 -0.12 -7.67 14.59
N MET A 80 -1.03 -8.28 13.83
CA MET A 80 -0.81 -8.66 12.43
C MET A 80 -1.19 -7.54 11.44
N HIS A 81 -1.69 -6.40 11.94
CA HIS A 81 -2.17 -5.31 11.09
C HIS A 81 -1.11 -4.81 10.12
N PHE A 82 0.13 -4.64 10.59
CA PHE A 82 1.25 -4.22 9.75
C PHE A 82 1.51 -5.22 8.60
N SER A 83 1.50 -6.52 8.89
CA SER A 83 1.66 -7.55 7.86
C SER A 83 0.51 -7.54 6.84
N LYS A 84 -0.72 -7.27 7.27
CA LYS A 84 -1.87 -7.12 6.36
C LYS A 84 -1.70 -5.93 5.42
N LEU A 85 -1.14 -4.82 5.92
CA LEU A 85 -0.82 -3.65 5.10
C LEU A 85 0.25 -3.95 4.07
N LEU A 86 1.34 -4.63 4.45
CA LEU A 86 2.38 -5.03 3.49
C LEU A 86 1.83 -5.96 2.40
N LEU A 87 0.93 -6.89 2.74
CA LEU A 87 0.25 -7.75 1.76
C LEU A 87 -0.70 -6.96 0.85
N LEU A 88 -1.30 -5.89 1.34
CA LEU A 88 -2.12 -4.99 0.53
C LEU A 88 -1.25 -4.23 -0.48
N LEU A 89 -0.07 -3.78 -0.09
CA LEU A 89 0.88 -3.12 -0.99
C LEU A 89 1.31 -4.02 -2.16
N SER A 90 1.52 -5.32 -1.92
CA SER A 90 1.85 -6.25 -3.00
C SER A 90 0.67 -6.43 -3.97
N LYS A 91 -0.57 -6.45 -3.47
CA LYS A 91 -1.77 -6.44 -4.30
C LYS A 91 -1.92 -5.16 -5.12
N LEU A 92 -1.56 -4.00 -4.56
CA LEU A 92 -1.58 -2.73 -5.29
C LEU A 92 -0.56 -2.73 -6.43
N ARG A 93 0.65 -3.23 -6.21
CA ARG A 93 1.65 -3.39 -7.28
C ARG A 93 1.20 -4.36 -8.37
N ALA A 94 0.52 -5.44 -8.00
CA ALA A 94 -0.04 -6.36 -8.97
C ALA A 94 -1.14 -5.72 -9.85
N LEU A 95 -1.88 -4.73 -9.31
CA LEU A 95 -2.84 -3.94 -10.08
C LEU A 95 -2.16 -3.00 -11.09
N ASP A 96 -1.01 -2.42 -10.74
CA ASP A 96 -0.24 -1.53 -11.63
C ASP A 96 0.36 -2.28 -12.83
N ALA A 97 0.48 -3.61 -12.72
CA ALA A 97 1.01 -4.50 -13.76
C ALA A 97 -0.07 -5.09 -14.70
N LEU A 98 -1.37 -4.80 -14.47
CA LEU A 98 -2.50 -5.24 -15.30
C LEU A 98 -2.84 -4.22 -16.37
#